data_AF-A0A814YFH7-F1
#
_entry.id   AF-A0A814YFH7-F1
#
_cell.length_a   1.000
_cell.length_b   1.000
_cell.length_c   1.000
_cell.angle_alpha   90.00
_cell.angle_beta   90.00
_cell.angle_gamma   90.00
#
_symmetry.space_group_name_H-M   'P 1'
#
loop_
_entity.id
_entity.type
_entity.pdbx_description
1 polymer ?
#
loop_
_entity_poly.entity_id
_entity_poly.type
_entity_poly.pdbx_seq_one_letter_code
_entity_poly.pdbx_strand_id
1 'polypeptide(L)'
;MIPSTNCVLITTGSFNPIHPSHLQNLLRVKQYLENEHQPSWNVLAGYLSPTHDSYVRSKLGDSAWIPAEDRCQLCEGAIEHDKLSSWITVSRGECEWPSGFVDFGPVTENLCDFLNDTLVHQDKFLKHPLRVVYVCGLDHFNKCSYLERMAKQKNMACAVVFRSGYNEQHIHQSIRSTDVIYVKLEKERDKIVDISSTQIRQYFQNPTSRTTDIDQFIYPNVYEYMIKNYKM
;
A
#
# COMPACT_ATOMS: atom_id res chain seq x y z
N MET A 1 -22.26 13.69 10.69
CA MET A 1 -22.84 13.18 9.43
C MET A 1 -22.51 11.68 9.37
N ILE A 2 -23.47 10.80 9.08
CA ILE A 2 -23.21 9.36 9.00
C ILE A 2 -22.43 9.11 7.70
N PRO A 3 -21.30 8.37 7.71
CA PRO A 3 -20.56 8.07 6.50
C PRO A 3 -21.45 7.40 5.46
N SER A 4 -21.33 7.84 4.21
CA SER A 4 -22.17 7.38 3.11
C SER A 4 -21.75 6.02 2.55
N THR A 5 -20.48 5.64 2.76
CA THR A 5 -19.85 4.48 2.14
C THR A 5 -18.89 3.85 3.13
N ASN A 6 -19.00 2.53 3.32
CA ASN A 6 -17.99 1.75 4.03
C ASN A 6 -16.95 1.23 3.04
N CYS A 7 -15.68 1.29 3.41
CA CYS A 7 -14.59 0.84 2.55
C CYS A 7 -13.44 0.20 3.31
N VAL A 8 -12.62 -0.54 2.56
CA VAL A 8 -11.33 -1.06 3.00
C VAL A 8 -10.24 -0.58 2.04
N LEU A 9 -9.03 -0.40 2.55
CA LEU A 9 -7.88 0.00 1.77
C LEU A 9 -6.99 -1.21 1.50
N ILE A 10 -6.39 -1.28 0.31
CA ILE A 10 -5.34 -2.26 0.01
C ILE A 10 -4.20 -1.57 -0.74
N THR A 11 -2.97 -1.92 -0.40
CA THR A 11 -1.80 -1.57 -1.21
C THR A 11 -0.94 -2.81 -1.42
N THR A 12 -0.56 -3.04 -2.68
CA THR A 12 0.30 -4.16 -3.08
C THR A 12 1.72 -3.66 -3.28
N GLY A 13 2.73 -4.48 -3.00
CA GLY A 13 4.09 -4.04 -3.23
C GLY A 13 5.16 -5.07 -2.96
N SER A 14 6.38 -4.74 -3.39
CA SER A 14 7.54 -5.56 -3.08
C SER A 14 7.85 -5.55 -1.58
N PHE A 15 7.59 -4.44 -0.85
CA PHE A 15 7.94 -4.26 0.56
C PHE A 15 9.32 -4.83 0.92
N ASN A 16 10.34 -4.43 0.16
CA ASN A 16 11.66 -5.08 0.16
C ASN A 16 12.81 -4.10 0.54
N PRO A 17 12.88 -3.62 1.79
CA PRO A 17 11.95 -3.87 2.89
C PRO A 17 10.79 -2.84 2.94
N ILE A 18 9.82 -3.09 3.83
CA ILE A 18 8.85 -2.07 4.27
C ILE A 18 9.59 -0.90 4.96
N HIS A 19 8.97 0.28 4.93
CA HIS A 19 9.47 1.52 5.55
C HIS A 19 8.28 2.47 5.80
N PRO A 20 8.44 3.54 6.63
CA PRO A 20 7.33 4.35 7.13
C PRO A 20 6.40 4.95 6.07
N SER A 21 6.95 5.40 4.94
CA SER A 21 6.12 5.97 3.86
C SER A 21 5.06 5.00 3.33
N HIS A 22 5.24 3.68 3.41
CA HIS A 22 4.22 2.71 3.00
C HIS A 22 2.96 2.79 3.89
N LEU A 23 3.12 2.79 5.22
CA LEU A 23 2.00 2.92 6.16
C LEU A 23 1.38 4.31 6.14
N GLN A 24 2.22 5.35 5.98
CA GLN A 24 1.75 6.73 5.90
C GLN A 24 0.82 6.98 4.70
N ASN A 25 1.05 6.30 3.56
CA ASN A 25 0.12 6.40 2.43
C ASN A 25 -1.27 5.90 2.82
N LEU A 26 -1.38 4.75 3.51
CA LEU A 26 -2.66 4.24 3.99
C LEU A 26 -3.30 5.17 5.03
N LEU A 27 -2.52 5.65 6.00
CA LEU A 27 -2.99 6.58 7.03
C LEU A 27 -3.54 7.87 6.42
N ARG A 28 -2.82 8.45 5.46
CA ARG A 28 -3.25 9.68 4.80
C ARG A 28 -4.54 9.47 4.02
N VAL A 29 -4.63 8.37 3.26
CA VAL A 29 -5.85 8.04 2.51
C VAL A 29 -7.02 7.86 3.48
N LYS A 30 -6.83 7.18 4.60
CA LYS A 30 -7.86 7.04 5.64
C LYS A 30 -8.33 8.40 6.15
N GLN A 31 -7.39 9.26 6.58
CA GLN A 31 -7.70 10.60 7.06
C GLN A 31 -8.45 11.42 6.00
N TYR A 32 -8.02 11.35 4.74
CA TYR A 32 -8.66 12.06 3.63
C TYR A 32 -10.09 11.59 3.43
N LEU A 33 -10.31 10.28 3.31
CA LEU A 33 -11.63 9.70 3.05
C LEU A 33 -12.63 9.97 4.17
N GLU A 34 -12.18 9.99 5.42
CA GLU A 34 -13.04 10.18 6.58
C GLU A 34 -13.36 11.65 6.88
N ASN A 35 -12.41 12.56 6.61
CA ASN A 35 -12.52 13.95 7.09
C ASN A 35 -12.58 15.00 5.99
N GLU A 36 -11.99 14.74 4.81
CA GLU A 36 -11.83 15.72 3.74
C GLU A 36 -12.68 15.41 2.50
N HIS A 37 -12.82 14.13 2.16
CA HIS A 37 -13.62 13.67 1.04
C HIS A 37 -15.12 13.91 1.29
N GLN A 38 -15.84 14.35 0.26
CA GLN A 38 -17.28 14.59 0.32
C GLN A 38 -18.03 13.85 -0.80
N PRO A 39 -19.02 12.99 -0.46
CA PRO A 39 -19.41 12.64 0.91
C PRO A 39 -18.32 11.82 1.62
N SER A 40 -18.22 11.93 2.94
CA SER A 40 -17.21 11.16 3.69
C SER A 40 -17.48 9.66 3.65
N TRP A 41 -16.39 8.90 3.66
CA TRP A 41 -16.39 7.44 3.69
C TRP A 41 -15.88 6.96 5.06
N ASN A 42 -16.22 5.74 5.43
CA ASN A 42 -15.78 5.09 6.66
C ASN A 42 -14.77 3.99 6.30
N VAL A 43 -13.53 4.14 6.77
CA VAL A 43 -12.47 3.15 6.49
C VAL A 43 -12.43 2.13 7.61
N LEU A 44 -12.91 0.93 7.31
CA LEU A 44 -13.04 -0.18 8.27
C LEU A 44 -11.72 -0.92 8.49
N ALA A 45 -10.92 -1.10 7.43
CA ALA A 45 -9.68 -1.85 7.48
C ALA A 45 -8.69 -1.42 6.38
N GLY A 46 -7.42 -1.76 6.57
CA GLY A 46 -6.33 -1.59 5.62
C GLY A 46 -5.52 -2.87 5.48
N TYR A 47 -5.08 -3.17 4.25
CA TYR A 47 -4.27 -4.34 3.95
C TYR A 47 -2.96 -3.94 3.29
N LEU A 48 -1.85 -4.42 3.86
CA LEU A 48 -0.59 -4.54 3.13
C LEU A 48 -0.57 -5.89 2.44
N SER A 49 -0.36 -5.93 1.13
CA SER A 49 -0.34 -7.16 0.35
C SER A 49 1.06 -7.35 -0.26
N PRO A 50 1.98 -8.03 0.45
CA PRO A 50 3.27 -8.36 -0.13
C PRO A 50 3.12 -9.20 -1.39
N THR A 51 3.83 -8.80 -2.44
CA THR A 51 3.76 -9.48 -3.73
C THR A 51 4.50 -10.82 -3.74
N HIS A 52 4.29 -11.63 -4.77
CA HIS A 52 4.92 -12.95 -4.90
C HIS A 52 6.44 -12.87 -5.14
N ASP A 53 7.18 -13.85 -4.61
CA ASP A 53 8.65 -13.87 -4.67
C ASP A 53 9.21 -13.87 -6.09
N SER A 54 8.54 -14.55 -7.02
CA SER A 54 8.95 -14.57 -8.43
C SER A 54 9.03 -13.16 -9.04
N TYR A 55 8.09 -12.28 -8.69
CA TYR A 55 8.11 -10.89 -9.17
C TYR A 55 9.25 -10.10 -8.51
N VAL A 56 9.44 -10.24 -7.20
CA VAL A 56 10.51 -9.54 -6.49
C VAL A 56 11.88 -9.97 -6.99
N ARG A 57 12.11 -11.28 -7.17
CA ARG A 57 13.34 -11.84 -7.76
C ARG A 57 13.58 -11.32 -9.18
N SER A 58 12.54 -11.35 -10.03
CA SER A 58 12.67 -10.82 -11.40
C SER A 58 13.01 -9.33 -11.43
N LYS A 59 12.54 -8.55 -10.45
CA LYS A 59 12.76 -7.11 -10.37
C LYS A 59 14.13 -6.74 -9.78
N LEU A 60 14.60 -7.49 -8.79
CA LEU A 60 15.76 -7.12 -7.97
C LEU A 60 17.00 -8.00 -8.22
N GLY A 61 16.85 -9.14 -8.88
CA GLY A 61 17.88 -10.17 -8.99
C GLY A 61 18.02 -11.02 -7.73
N ASP A 62 18.80 -12.09 -7.82
CA ASP A 62 18.86 -13.14 -6.79
C ASP A 62 19.50 -12.72 -5.47
N SER A 63 20.29 -11.64 -5.46
CA SER A 63 21.07 -11.19 -4.29
C SER A 63 20.42 -10.05 -3.50
N ALA A 64 19.30 -9.50 -3.96
CA ALA A 64 18.73 -8.27 -3.39
C ALA A 64 17.21 -8.35 -3.14
N TRP A 65 16.68 -9.56 -2.93
CA TRP A 65 15.28 -9.78 -2.57
C TRP A 65 15.15 -10.43 -1.19
N ILE A 66 14.03 -10.18 -0.52
CA ILE A 66 13.64 -10.69 0.79
C ILE A 66 12.49 -11.68 0.55
N PRO A 67 12.54 -12.90 1.11
CA PRO A 67 11.44 -13.87 1.01
C PRO A 67 10.09 -13.31 1.43
N ALA A 68 9.01 -13.77 0.78
CA ALA A 68 7.65 -13.32 1.04
C ALA A 68 7.28 -13.45 2.51
N GLU A 69 7.59 -14.59 3.12
CA GLU A 69 7.36 -14.85 4.54
C GLU A 69 8.05 -13.79 5.41
N ASP A 70 9.33 -13.52 5.16
CA ASP A 70 10.09 -12.52 5.90
C ASP A 70 9.52 -11.10 5.67
N ARG A 71 9.09 -10.78 4.43
CA ARG A 71 8.43 -9.51 4.14
C ARG A 71 7.10 -9.36 4.86
N CYS A 72 6.31 -10.42 4.97
CA CYS A 72 5.08 -10.42 5.76
C CYS A 72 5.38 -10.14 7.23
N GLN A 73 6.36 -10.81 7.82
CA GLN A 73 6.78 -10.59 9.22
C GLN A 73 7.32 -9.17 9.45
N LEU A 74 8.09 -8.64 8.49
CA LEU A 74 8.56 -7.26 8.55
C LEU A 74 7.40 -6.25 8.51
N CYS A 75 6.41 -6.50 7.65
CA CYS A 75 5.18 -5.71 7.57
C CYS A 75 4.38 -5.77 8.88
N GLU A 76 4.22 -6.96 9.48
CA GLU A 76 3.52 -7.14 10.76
C GLU A 76 4.23 -6.37 11.89
N GLY A 77 5.55 -6.48 12.01
CA GLY A 77 6.31 -5.74 13.01
C GLY A 77 6.27 -4.22 12.81
N ALA A 78 6.20 -3.74 11.57
CA ALA A 78 6.01 -2.32 11.27
C ALA A 78 4.61 -1.81 11.69
N ILE A 79 3.56 -2.59 11.43
CA ILE A 79 2.19 -2.30 11.86
C ILE A 79 2.11 -2.22 13.39
N GLU A 80 2.71 -3.17 14.09
CA GLU A 80 2.71 -3.22 15.55
C GLU A 80 3.50 -2.05 16.16
N HIS A 81 4.67 -1.74 15.60
CA HIS A 81 5.50 -0.61 16.03
C HIS A 81 4.71 0.72 16.00
N ASP A 82 3.98 0.97 14.91
CA ASP A 82 3.17 2.18 14.74
C ASP A 82 1.78 2.07 15.40
N LYS A 83 1.50 0.97 16.12
CA LYS A 83 0.23 0.67 16.82
C LYS A 83 -1.00 0.74 15.90
N LEU A 84 -0.86 0.22 14.68
CA LEU A 84 -1.89 0.25 13.64
C LEU A 84 -2.71 -1.04 13.56
N SER A 85 -2.42 -2.03 14.41
CA SER A 85 -3.05 -3.36 14.45
C SER A 85 -4.57 -3.34 14.69
N SER A 86 -5.14 -2.19 15.11
CA SER A 86 -6.59 -2.00 15.26
C SER A 86 -7.35 -1.91 13.93
N TRP A 87 -6.66 -1.62 12.83
CA TRP A 87 -7.30 -1.47 11.52
C TRP A 87 -6.43 -1.88 10.32
N ILE A 88 -5.11 -1.96 10.45
CA ILE A 88 -4.22 -2.46 9.39
C ILE A 88 -3.77 -3.89 9.70
N THR A 89 -3.75 -4.75 8.68
CA THR A 89 -3.17 -6.08 8.76
C THR A 89 -2.42 -6.44 7.47
N VAL A 90 -1.68 -7.55 7.50
CA VAL A 90 -1.02 -8.12 6.32
C VAL A 90 -1.96 -9.12 5.65
N SER A 91 -2.14 -8.98 4.34
CA SER A 91 -2.78 -9.97 3.48
C SER A 91 -1.71 -10.84 2.83
N ARG A 92 -1.72 -12.15 3.08
CA ARG A 92 -0.81 -13.11 2.44
C ARG A 92 -1.33 -13.64 1.09
N GLY A 93 -2.57 -13.28 0.71
CA GLY A 93 -3.21 -13.83 -0.47
C GLY A 93 -2.41 -13.65 -1.76
N GLU A 94 -1.76 -12.50 -1.96
CA GLU A 94 -0.95 -12.24 -3.16
C GLU A 94 0.37 -13.03 -3.16
N CYS A 95 1.09 -13.10 -2.04
CA CYS A 95 2.37 -13.81 -2.00
C CYS A 95 2.23 -15.33 -1.94
N GLU A 96 1.08 -15.84 -1.48
CA GLU A 96 0.78 -17.27 -1.43
C GLU A 96 -0.08 -17.73 -2.63
N TRP A 97 -0.24 -16.87 -3.64
CA TRP A 97 -1.12 -17.16 -4.76
C TRP A 97 -0.65 -18.43 -5.52
N PRO A 98 -1.50 -19.49 -5.64
CA PRO A 98 -1.02 -20.81 -6.07
C PRO A 98 -0.40 -20.86 -7.48
N SER A 99 -0.87 -20.02 -8.39
CA SER A 99 -0.35 -19.94 -9.77
C SER A 99 0.87 -19.03 -9.91
N GLY A 100 1.44 -18.54 -8.82
CA GLY A 100 2.55 -17.59 -8.80
C GLY A 100 2.08 -16.13 -8.86
N PHE A 101 2.95 -15.26 -9.36
CA PHE A 101 2.70 -13.82 -9.39
C PHE A 101 1.38 -13.44 -10.08
N VAL A 102 0.60 -12.63 -9.38
CA VAL A 102 -0.58 -11.95 -9.88
C VAL A 102 -0.41 -10.45 -9.69
N ASP A 103 -0.89 -9.68 -10.66
CA ASP A 103 -0.78 -8.22 -10.62
C ASP A 103 -1.80 -7.61 -9.65
N PHE A 104 -1.64 -6.32 -9.31
CA PHE A 104 -2.43 -5.64 -8.29
C PHE A 104 -3.95 -5.64 -8.56
N GLY A 105 -4.36 -5.69 -9.83
CA GLY A 105 -5.76 -5.68 -10.24
C GLY A 105 -6.51 -6.91 -9.77
N PRO A 106 -6.13 -8.11 -10.25
CA PRO A 106 -6.71 -9.38 -9.77
C PRO A 106 -6.67 -9.54 -8.24
N VAL A 107 -5.61 -9.06 -7.58
CA VAL A 107 -5.53 -9.07 -6.10
C VAL A 107 -6.63 -8.21 -5.47
N THR A 108 -6.82 -6.99 -6.00
CA THR A 108 -7.84 -6.06 -5.50
C THR A 108 -9.25 -6.57 -5.80
N GLU A 109 -9.48 -7.13 -6.99
CA GLU A 109 -10.75 -7.75 -7.39
C GLU A 109 -11.08 -8.96 -6.51
N ASN A 110 -10.13 -9.85 -6.29
CA ASN A 110 -10.32 -11.02 -5.42
C ASN A 110 -10.67 -10.63 -3.99
N LEU A 111 -9.99 -9.62 -3.41
CA LEU A 111 -10.33 -9.11 -2.09
C LEU A 111 -11.75 -8.50 -2.07
N CYS A 112 -12.13 -7.78 -3.12
CA CYS A 112 -13.45 -7.17 -3.26
C CYS A 112 -14.56 -8.21 -3.29
N ASP A 113 -14.41 -9.25 -4.11
CA ASP A 113 -15.37 -10.35 -4.20
C ASP A 113 -15.44 -11.09 -2.87
N PHE A 114 -14.30 -11.50 -2.31
CA PHE A 114 -14.24 -12.22 -1.03
C PHE A 114 -14.96 -11.48 0.10
N LEU A 115 -14.69 -10.19 0.28
CA LEU A 115 -15.28 -9.41 1.37
C LEU A 115 -16.78 -9.20 1.17
N ASN A 116 -17.22 -8.90 -0.05
CA ASN A 116 -18.64 -8.69 -0.33
C ASN A 116 -19.43 -10.00 -0.25
N ASP A 117 -18.88 -11.12 -0.74
CA ASP A 117 -19.49 -12.44 -0.61
C ASP A 117 -19.52 -12.93 0.85
N THR A 118 -18.55 -12.54 1.67
CA THR A 118 -18.50 -12.98 3.07
C THR A 118 -19.37 -12.12 3.99
N LEU A 119 -19.33 -10.79 3.82
CA LEU A 119 -19.89 -9.85 4.79
C LEU A 119 -21.27 -9.31 4.42
N VAL A 120 -21.61 -9.29 3.13
CA VAL A 120 -22.84 -8.68 2.60
C VAL A 120 -23.83 -9.75 2.18
N HIS A 121 -23.35 -10.87 1.62
CA HIS A 121 -24.22 -11.97 1.25
C HIS A 121 -25.06 -12.46 2.45
N GLN A 122 -26.38 -12.51 2.26
CA GLN A 122 -27.39 -12.84 3.28
C GLN A 122 -27.52 -11.84 4.44
N ASP A 123 -27.11 -10.57 4.27
CA ASP A 123 -27.21 -9.51 5.30
C ASP A 123 -26.56 -9.89 6.64
N LYS A 124 -25.54 -10.76 6.61
CA LYS A 124 -24.95 -11.33 7.83
C LYS A 124 -24.29 -10.28 8.72
N PHE A 125 -23.59 -9.32 8.12
CA PHE A 125 -22.83 -8.31 8.85
C PHE A 125 -23.03 -6.90 8.31
N LEU A 126 -23.17 -6.73 6.99
CA LEU A 126 -23.31 -5.43 6.34
C LEU A 126 -24.55 -5.41 5.42
N LYS A 127 -25.33 -4.33 5.50
CA LYS A 127 -26.51 -4.09 4.66
C LYS A 127 -26.17 -3.61 3.25
N HIS A 128 -24.96 -3.11 3.05
CA HIS A 128 -24.52 -2.51 1.80
C HIS A 128 -23.13 -3.02 1.42
N PRO A 129 -22.84 -3.15 0.13
CA PRO A 129 -21.51 -3.52 -0.35
C PRO A 129 -20.39 -2.63 0.19
N LEU A 130 -19.25 -3.25 0.48
CA LEU A 130 -18.01 -2.57 0.79
C LEU A 130 -17.32 -2.12 -0.49
N ARG A 131 -16.76 -0.92 -0.48
CA ARG A 131 -15.79 -0.53 -1.50
C ARG A 131 -14.38 -0.98 -1.14
N VAL A 132 -13.65 -1.57 -2.09
CA VAL A 132 -12.22 -1.83 -1.96
C VAL A 132 -11.45 -0.73 -2.69
N VAL A 133 -10.60 -0.01 -1.96
CA VAL A 133 -9.82 1.11 -2.49
C VAL A 133 -8.37 0.67 -2.62
N TYR A 134 -7.90 0.55 -3.87
CA TYR A 134 -6.48 0.34 -4.12
C TYR A 134 -5.70 1.64 -3.92
N VAL A 135 -4.70 1.61 -3.06
CA VAL A 135 -3.86 2.76 -2.71
C VAL A 135 -2.51 2.67 -3.41
N CYS A 136 -2.19 3.67 -4.22
CA CYS A 136 -0.90 3.77 -4.89
C CYS A 136 -0.36 5.20 -4.95
N GLY A 137 0.94 5.34 -5.19
CA GLY A 137 1.57 6.62 -5.48
C GLY A 137 1.25 7.13 -6.89
N LEU A 138 1.31 8.45 -7.07
CA LEU A 138 1.15 9.11 -8.37
C LEU A 138 2.11 8.58 -9.45
N ASP A 139 3.30 8.12 -9.05
CA ASP A 139 4.29 7.53 -9.96
C ASP A 139 3.83 6.21 -10.59
N HIS A 140 3.11 5.37 -9.83
CA HIS A 140 2.55 4.12 -10.33
C HIS A 140 1.32 4.40 -11.19
N PHE A 141 0.45 5.31 -10.75
CA PHE A 141 -0.73 5.75 -11.50
C PHE A 141 -0.36 6.25 -12.89
N ASN A 142 0.64 7.13 -12.99
CA ASN A 142 1.09 7.69 -14.28
C ASN A 142 1.66 6.65 -15.25
N LYS A 143 2.15 5.50 -14.76
CA LYS A 143 2.74 4.43 -15.57
C LYS A 143 1.73 3.36 -15.97
N CYS A 144 0.56 3.33 -15.35
CA CYS A 144 -0.38 2.22 -15.47
C CYS A 144 -1.81 2.72 -15.71
N SER A 145 -2.16 2.88 -17.00
CA SER A 145 -3.52 3.27 -17.40
C SER A 145 -4.60 2.26 -16.99
N TYR A 146 -4.21 1.03 -16.63
CA TYR A 146 -5.14 0.03 -16.12
C TYR A 146 -5.79 0.43 -14.80
N LEU A 147 -5.14 1.27 -13.98
CA LEU A 147 -5.68 1.72 -12.69
C LEU A 147 -7.00 2.50 -12.85
N GLU A 148 -7.12 3.34 -13.88
CA GLU A 148 -8.38 4.03 -14.17
C GLU A 148 -9.50 3.06 -14.56
N ARG A 149 -9.17 1.98 -15.28
CA ARG A 149 -10.14 0.96 -15.68
C ARG A 149 -10.57 0.13 -14.47
N MET A 150 -9.61 -0.28 -13.64
CA MET A 150 -9.86 -1.02 -12.41
C MET A 150 -10.71 -0.22 -11.43
N ALA A 151 -10.43 1.07 -11.26
CA ALA A 151 -11.20 1.94 -10.38
C ALA A 151 -12.70 1.99 -10.74
N LYS A 152 -13.05 1.84 -12.02
CA LYS A 152 -14.43 1.85 -12.50
C LYS A 152 -15.15 0.50 -12.37
N GLN A 153 -14.48 -0.54 -11.91
CA GLN A 153 -15.11 -1.82 -11.64
C GLN A 153 -16.05 -1.71 -10.43
N LYS A 154 -17.06 -2.60 -10.39
CA LYS A 154 -18.09 -2.59 -9.35
C LYS A 154 -17.44 -2.69 -7.97
N ASN A 155 -17.86 -1.82 -7.04
CA ASN A 155 -17.36 -1.77 -5.67
C ASN A 155 -15.84 -1.53 -5.51
N MET A 156 -15.15 -1.12 -6.57
CA MET A 156 -13.72 -0.81 -6.51
C MET A 156 -13.50 0.70 -6.61
N ALA A 157 -12.37 1.18 -6.14
CA ALA A 157 -11.89 2.55 -6.32
C ALA A 157 -10.36 2.56 -6.29
N CYS A 158 -9.76 3.67 -6.69
CA CYS A 158 -8.32 3.90 -6.56
C CYS A 158 -8.05 5.22 -5.85
N ALA A 159 -7.27 5.18 -4.78
CA ALA A 159 -6.75 6.38 -4.12
C ALA A 159 -5.28 6.59 -4.54
N VAL A 160 -5.03 7.74 -5.18
CA VAL A 160 -3.73 8.13 -5.69
C VAL A 160 -3.11 9.15 -4.77
N VAL A 161 -2.00 8.80 -4.14
CA VAL A 161 -1.29 9.67 -3.20
C VAL A 161 -0.29 10.54 -3.95
N PHE A 162 -0.32 11.86 -3.70
CA PHE A 162 0.64 12.81 -4.26
C PHE A 162 2.10 12.40 -3.96
N ARG A 163 2.97 12.63 -4.95
CA ARG A 163 4.42 12.55 -4.77
C ARG A 163 5.09 13.75 -5.41
N SER A 164 5.97 14.41 -4.67
CA SER A 164 6.74 15.55 -5.16
C SER A 164 7.56 15.15 -6.39
N GLY A 165 7.61 16.03 -7.40
CA GLY A 165 8.36 15.82 -8.64
C GLY A 165 7.66 14.97 -9.71
N TYR A 166 6.42 14.52 -9.47
CA TYR A 166 5.64 13.76 -10.47
C TYR A 166 4.55 14.62 -11.13
N ASN A 167 4.27 14.34 -12.41
CA ASN A 167 3.28 15.08 -13.21
C ASN A 167 1.84 14.78 -12.73
N GLU A 168 1.05 15.82 -12.45
CA GLU A 168 -0.34 15.73 -12.01
C GLU A 168 -1.37 15.84 -13.15
N GLN A 169 -0.96 16.09 -14.40
CA GLN A 169 -1.88 16.30 -15.52
C GLN A 169 -2.81 15.10 -15.75
N HIS A 170 -2.29 13.87 -15.68
CA HIS A 170 -3.07 12.65 -15.90
C HIS A 170 -4.12 12.46 -14.79
N ILE A 171 -3.75 12.66 -13.53
CA ILE A 171 -4.68 12.53 -12.43
C ILE A 171 -5.77 13.61 -12.51
N HIS A 172 -5.44 14.85 -12.87
CA HIS A 172 -6.45 15.91 -13.05
C HIS A 172 -7.50 15.61 -14.13
N GLN A 173 -7.15 14.83 -15.16
CA GLN A 173 -8.12 14.35 -16.14
C GLN A 173 -9.02 13.24 -15.57
N SER A 174 -8.47 12.41 -14.69
CA SER A 174 -9.11 11.22 -14.12
C SER A 174 -10.06 11.52 -12.95
N ILE A 175 -9.78 12.55 -12.14
CA ILE A 175 -10.59 12.93 -10.95
C ILE A 175 -12.03 13.35 -11.33
N ARG A 176 -12.35 13.50 -12.61
CA ARG A 176 -13.74 13.68 -13.07
C ARG A 176 -14.63 12.47 -12.73
N SER A 177 -14.04 11.30 -12.44
CA SER A 177 -14.73 10.12 -11.92
C SER A 177 -14.65 10.09 -10.39
N THR A 178 -15.76 9.72 -9.73
CA THR A 178 -15.84 9.50 -8.28
C THR A 178 -15.03 8.30 -7.78
N ASP A 179 -14.46 7.51 -8.68
CA ASP A 179 -13.81 6.24 -8.36
C ASP A 179 -12.28 6.36 -8.36
N VAL A 180 -11.75 7.47 -8.89
CA VAL A 180 -10.33 7.84 -8.80
C VAL A 180 -10.20 9.03 -7.85
N ILE A 181 -9.70 8.77 -6.66
CA ILE A 181 -9.61 9.73 -5.56
C ILE A 181 -8.17 10.23 -5.48
N TYR A 182 -7.97 11.54 -5.65
CA TYR A 182 -6.65 12.13 -5.55
C TYR A 182 -6.40 12.73 -4.17
N VAL A 183 -5.39 12.20 -3.48
CA VAL A 183 -5.05 12.57 -2.10
C VAL A 183 -3.80 13.44 -2.11
N LYS A 184 -4.01 14.75 -1.96
CA LYS A 184 -2.93 15.75 -1.90
C LYS A 184 -2.27 15.75 -0.52
N LEU A 185 -0.95 15.87 -0.52
CA LEU A 185 -0.13 16.08 0.68
C LEU A 185 0.44 17.49 0.62
N GLU A 186 -0.34 18.52 0.95
CA GLU A 186 0.12 19.91 0.77
C GLU A 186 1.22 20.31 1.78
N LYS A 187 1.08 19.94 3.06
CA LYS A 187 2.00 20.35 4.15
C LYS A 187 2.54 19.19 5.00
N GLU A 188 2.00 17.99 4.78
CA GLU A 188 2.32 16.82 5.59
C GLU A 188 3.56 16.11 5.05
N ARG A 189 3.85 16.23 3.75
CA ARG A 189 5.00 15.55 3.13
C ARG A 189 6.36 16.16 3.52
N ASP A 190 6.41 17.44 3.86
CA ASP A 190 7.65 18.07 4.36
C ASP A 190 8.04 17.55 5.76
N LYS A 191 7.07 16.96 6.48
CA LYS A 191 7.31 16.23 7.73
C LYS A 191 7.57 14.74 7.49
N ILE A 192 7.34 14.26 6.27
CA ILE A 192 7.56 12.87 5.88
C ILE A 192 8.98 12.73 5.40
N VAL A 193 9.73 11.97 6.17
CA VAL A 193 11.06 11.54 5.79
C VAL A 193 10.93 10.46 4.71
N ASP A 194 11.10 10.84 3.43
CA ASP A 194 10.92 9.97 2.25
C ASP A 194 12.21 9.23 1.91
N ILE A 195 12.21 7.91 2.04
CA ILE A 195 13.25 7.02 1.53
C ILE A 195 12.58 5.91 0.72
N SER A 196 13.23 5.46 -0.34
CA SER A 196 12.80 4.27 -1.09
C SER A 196 13.42 3.00 -0.52
N SER A 197 12.72 1.86 -0.66
CA SER A 197 13.31 0.54 -0.40
C SER A 197 14.63 0.32 -1.14
N THR A 198 14.81 0.92 -2.32
CA THR A 198 16.08 0.83 -3.08
C THR A 198 17.22 1.52 -2.36
N GLN A 199 17.00 2.74 -1.84
CA GLN A 199 18.00 3.45 -1.05
C GLN A 199 18.34 2.70 0.25
N ILE A 200 17.33 2.12 0.91
CA ILE A 200 17.55 1.28 2.11
C ILE A 200 18.45 0.09 1.76
N ARG A 201 18.17 -0.66 0.69
CA ARG A 201 19.03 -1.78 0.28
C ARG A 201 20.45 -1.34 -0.06
N GLN A 202 20.59 -0.24 -0.79
CA GLN A 202 21.91 0.31 -1.17
C GLN A 202 22.75 0.67 0.07
N TYR A 203 22.12 1.22 1.11
CA TYR A 203 22.80 1.51 2.38
C TYR A 203 23.41 0.25 3.01
N PHE A 204 22.65 -0.84 3.11
CA PHE A 204 23.14 -2.08 3.71
C PHE A 204 24.13 -2.84 2.82
N GLN A 205 24.09 -2.65 1.51
CA GLN A 205 25.06 -3.22 0.57
C GLN A 205 26.39 -2.45 0.55
N ASN A 206 26.40 -1.15 0.81
CA ASN A 206 27.59 -0.31 0.79
C ASN A 206 27.54 0.75 1.91
N PRO A 207 27.85 0.37 3.17
CA PRO A 207 27.71 1.26 4.33
C PRO A 207 28.68 2.46 4.34
N THR A 208 29.58 2.57 3.35
CA THR A 208 30.44 3.75 3.15
C THR A 208 29.67 4.98 2.67
N SER A 209 28.40 4.83 2.25
CA SER A 209 27.54 5.98 1.94
C SER A 209 27.14 6.73 3.22
N ARG A 210 27.50 8.01 3.29
CA ARG A 210 27.19 8.96 4.38
C ARG A 210 25.68 9.18 4.59
N THR A 211 24.96 8.21 5.16
CA THR A 211 23.71 8.47 5.87
C THR A 211 23.95 8.06 7.31
N THR A 212 24.32 9.03 8.15
CA THR A 212 24.59 8.84 9.57
C THR A 212 23.36 8.46 10.40
N ASP A 213 22.18 8.30 9.77
CA ASP A 213 20.91 8.16 10.50
C ASP A 213 19.89 7.24 9.80
N ILE A 214 20.28 6.15 9.12
CA ILE A 214 19.30 5.24 8.45
C ILE A 214 18.19 4.76 9.41
N ASP A 215 18.52 4.67 10.70
CA ASP A 215 17.66 4.25 11.80
C ASP A 215 16.44 5.15 11.95
N GLN A 216 16.51 6.40 11.48
CA GLN A 216 15.37 7.33 11.47
C GLN A 216 14.38 7.04 10.33
N PHE A 217 14.75 6.21 9.36
CA PHE A 217 14.02 5.98 8.12
C PHE A 217 13.44 4.57 7.99
N ILE A 218 13.80 3.66 8.90
CA ILE A 218 13.36 2.26 8.87
C ILE A 218 12.91 1.80 10.25
N TYR A 219 12.07 0.76 10.27
CA TYR A 219 11.61 0.17 11.52
C TYR A 219 12.72 -0.64 12.21
N PRO A 220 12.73 -0.75 13.55
CA PRO A 220 13.73 -1.53 14.27
C PRO A 220 13.83 -2.99 13.81
N ASN A 221 12.69 -3.66 13.61
CA ASN A 221 12.65 -5.05 13.09
C ASN A 221 13.23 -5.15 11.67
N VAL A 222 13.01 -4.13 10.83
CA VAL A 222 13.62 -4.04 9.49
C VAL A 222 15.12 -3.84 9.62
N TYR A 223 15.59 -2.94 10.47
CA TYR A 223 17.03 -2.71 10.69
C TYR A 223 17.74 -4.00 11.11
N GLU A 224 17.21 -4.69 12.13
CA GLU A 224 17.74 -5.95 12.63
C GLU A 224 17.81 -7.03 11.54
N TYR A 225 16.73 -7.17 10.76
CA TYR A 225 16.69 -8.11 9.64
C TYR A 225 17.75 -7.77 8.59
N MET A 226 17.89 -6.50 8.22
CA MET A 226 18.84 -6.06 7.19
C MET A 226 20.29 -6.26 7.65
N ILE A 227 20.61 -5.95 8.91
CA ILE A 227 21.95 -6.20 9.48
C ILE A 227 22.31 -7.69 9.46
N LYS A 228 21.35 -8.57 9.72
CA LYS A 228 21.56 -10.02 9.77
C LYS A 228 21.71 -10.65 8.39
N ASN A 229 20.90 -10.20 7.41
CA ASN A 229 20.72 -10.92 6.14
C ASN A 229 21.25 -10.20 4.90
N TYR A 230 21.58 -8.90 4.99
CA TYR A 230 21.96 -8.08 3.82
C TYR A 230 23.42 -7.60 3.82
N LYS A 231 24.19 -7.94 4.85
CA LYS A 231 25.64 -7.67 4.86
C LYS A 231 26.33 -8.58 3.83
N MET A 232 26.82 -7.98 2.74
CA MET A 232 27.86 -8.55 1.89
C MET A 232 29.19 -7.88 2.19
#